data_AF-A0A085BG53-F1
#
_entry.id   AF-A0A085BG53-F1
#
_cell.length_a   1.000
_cell.length_b   1.000
_cell.length_c   1.000
_cell.angle_alpha   90.00
_cell.angle_beta   90.00
_cell.angle_gamma   90.00
#
_symmetry.space_group_name_H-M   'P 1'
#
loop_
_entity.id
_entity.type
_entity.pdbx_description
1 polymer ?
#
loop_
_entity_poly.entity_id
_entity_poly.type
_entity_poly.pdbx_seq_one_letter_code
_entity_poly.pdbx_strand_id
1 'polypeptide(L)'
;MKLEKFNIGILLIILSFIASVISFYLLIFTIPVFLIGCICIIKSKEKIILKVLSILIPLIVYFPATFLFLSLYNYTNPKEFLIPENYAGPLRIIYEEECGQKLFKENGSEVFKFPKNGIIILSSEFDGGINHKYFFIDKAGNKKQIPQANIDGQNLKFPNVSIQGAGIMSNGEVKIGVNSNDDKDNIKYSDFNVNRNNVDDFNYKKQQTFDSLTTAIVFKCRKNRILYKQKSNPN
;
A
#
# COMPACT_ATOMS: atom_id res chain seq x y z
N MET A 1 40.11 -21.63 -4.18
CA MET A 1 39.46 -20.99 -5.34
C MET A 1 39.87 -19.52 -5.36
N LYS A 2 40.79 -19.09 -6.25
CA LYS A 2 41.17 -17.66 -6.33
C LYS A 2 40.01 -16.91 -6.98
N LEU A 3 39.31 -16.10 -6.20
CA LEU A 3 38.25 -15.27 -6.72
C LEU A 3 38.89 -14.13 -7.53
N GLU A 4 38.79 -14.18 -8.84
CA GLU A 4 39.38 -13.17 -9.71
C GLU A 4 38.68 -11.82 -9.50
N LYS A 5 39.44 -10.72 -9.60
CA LYS A 5 38.93 -9.34 -9.38
C LYS A 5 37.68 -9.03 -10.20
N PHE A 6 37.57 -9.64 -11.38
CA PHE A 6 36.39 -9.54 -12.25
C PHE A 6 35.15 -10.15 -11.60
N ASN A 7 35.24 -11.37 -11.07
CA ASN A 7 34.12 -12.07 -10.41
C ASN A 7 33.65 -11.32 -9.16
N ILE A 8 34.59 -10.77 -8.38
CA ILE A 8 34.25 -9.90 -7.23
C ILE A 8 33.47 -8.67 -7.70
N GLY A 9 33.95 -8.02 -8.77
CA GLY A 9 33.30 -6.84 -9.33
C GLY A 9 31.88 -7.12 -9.84
N ILE A 10 31.67 -8.23 -10.56
CA ILE A 10 30.35 -8.67 -11.01
C ILE A 10 29.43 -8.93 -9.81
N LEU A 11 29.92 -9.64 -8.80
CA LEU A 11 29.12 -9.94 -7.61
C LEU A 11 28.62 -8.66 -6.92
N LEU A 12 29.50 -7.68 -6.74
CA LEU A 12 29.15 -6.39 -6.14
C LEU A 12 28.11 -5.63 -6.98
N ILE A 13 28.29 -5.62 -8.31
CA ILE A 13 27.34 -5.00 -9.24
C ILE A 13 25.97 -5.67 -9.17
N ILE A 14 25.90 -7.01 -9.16
CA ILE A 14 24.63 -7.76 -9.09
C ILE A 14 23.92 -7.49 -7.76
N LEU A 15 24.65 -7.56 -6.63
CA LEU A 15 24.07 -7.30 -5.31
C LEU A 15 23.53 -5.87 -5.19
N SER A 16 24.31 -4.89 -5.68
CA SER A 16 23.87 -3.51 -5.77
C SER A 16 22.61 -3.39 -6.63
N PHE A 17 22.60 -3.99 -7.81
CA PHE A 17 21.49 -3.90 -8.76
C PHE A 17 20.19 -4.43 -8.16
N ILE A 18 20.24 -5.64 -7.58
CA ILE A 18 19.07 -6.26 -6.94
C ILE A 18 18.54 -5.38 -5.81
N ALA A 19 19.43 -4.90 -4.92
CA ALA A 19 19.04 -4.03 -3.82
C ALA A 19 18.42 -2.70 -4.30
N SER A 20 18.97 -2.10 -5.39
CA SER A 20 18.43 -0.88 -6.00
C SER A 20 17.07 -1.06 -6.68
N VAL A 21 16.79 -2.25 -7.23
CA VAL A 21 15.50 -2.59 -7.83
C VAL A 21 14.43 -2.76 -6.75
N ILE A 22 14.79 -3.37 -5.61
CA ILE A 22 13.85 -3.63 -4.51
C ILE A 22 13.45 -2.33 -3.79
N SER A 23 14.39 -1.39 -3.59
CA SER A 23 14.11 -0.17 -2.83
C SER A 23 14.91 1.04 -3.31
N PHE A 24 14.19 2.11 -3.60
CA PHE A 24 14.78 3.40 -3.97
C PHE A 24 15.60 4.01 -2.82
N TYR A 25 15.19 3.78 -1.56
CA TYR A 25 15.93 4.28 -0.40
C TYR A 25 17.35 3.68 -0.30
N LEU A 26 17.51 2.42 -0.72
CA LEU A 26 18.81 1.75 -0.69
C LEU A 26 19.80 2.33 -1.71
N LEU A 27 19.37 3.17 -2.66
CA LEU A 27 20.25 3.78 -3.66
C LEU A 27 21.44 4.51 -3.04
N ILE A 28 21.25 5.16 -1.89
CA ILE A 28 22.33 5.88 -1.22
C ILE A 28 23.48 4.96 -0.79
N PHE A 29 23.18 3.70 -0.48
CA PHE A 29 24.16 2.68 -0.09
C PHE A 29 24.62 1.84 -1.27
N THR A 30 23.75 1.55 -2.23
CA THR A 30 24.08 0.68 -3.37
C THR A 30 24.91 1.39 -4.42
N ILE A 31 24.78 2.71 -4.60
CA ILE A 31 25.60 3.48 -5.55
C ILE A 31 27.10 3.36 -5.22
N PRO A 32 27.56 3.60 -3.97
CA PRO A 32 28.96 3.37 -3.60
C PRO A 32 29.44 1.93 -3.87
N VAL A 33 28.61 0.92 -3.54
CA VAL A 33 28.94 -0.50 -3.77
C VAL A 33 29.07 -0.81 -5.27
N PHE A 34 28.18 -0.26 -6.09
CA PHE A 34 28.24 -0.36 -7.55
C PHE A 34 29.54 0.21 -8.09
N LEU A 35 29.94 1.40 -7.63
CA LEU A 35 31.17 2.06 -8.05
C LEU A 35 32.42 1.24 -7.68
N ILE A 36 32.45 0.64 -6.48
CA ILE A 36 33.53 -0.28 -6.08
C ILE A 36 33.58 -1.49 -7.03
N GLY A 37 32.41 -2.06 -7.36
CA GLY A 37 32.29 -3.13 -8.35
C GLY A 37 32.87 -2.74 -9.73
N CYS A 38 32.52 -1.55 -10.23
CA CYS A 38 33.06 -1.00 -11.48
C CYS A 38 34.60 -0.89 -11.43
N ILE A 39 35.17 -0.39 -10.34
CA ILE A 39 36.63 -0.28 -10.16
C ILE A 39 37.30 -1.66 -10.22
N CYS A 40 36.71 -2.67 -9.57
CA CYS A 40 37.20 -4.05 -9.61
C CYS A 40 37.20 -4.63 -11.04
N ILE A 41 36.13 -4.39 -11.80
CA ILE A 41 36.01 -4.83 -13.21
C ILE A 41 37.03 -4.11 -14.10
N ILE A 42 37.18 -2.79 -13.97
CA ILE A 42 38.12 -2.01 -14.79
C ILE A 42 39.56 -2.50 -14.58
N LYS A 43 39.96 -2.75 -13.32
CA LYS A 43 41.29 -3.24 -12.94
C LYS A 43 41.54 -4.73 -13.26
N SER A 44 40.55 -5.45 -13.78
CA SER A 44 40.71 -6.85 -14.17
C SER A 44 41.49 -6.99 -15.49
N LYS A 45 41.97 -8.21 -15.78
CA LYS A 45 42.71 -8.53 -17.02
C LYS A 45 41.79 -8.89 -18.19
N GLU A 46 40.48 -8.75 -18.01
CA GLU A 46 39.50 -9.17 -19.00
C GLU A 46 39.45 -8.30 -20.26
N LYS A 47 38.83 -8.82 -21.31
CA LYS A 47 38.56 -8.10 -22.55
C LYS A 47 37.72 -6.85 -22.28
N ILE A 48 38.05 -5.76 -22.96
CA ILE A 48 37.36 -4.46 -22.81
C ILE A 48 35.84 -4.60 -23.01
N ILE A 49 35.41 -5.40 -23.99
CA ILE A 49 33.99 -5.65 -24.29
C ILE A 49 33.26 -6.21 -23.05
N LEU A 50 33.85 -7.18 -22.35
CA LEU A 50 33.25 -7.77 -21.14
C LEU A 50 33.13 -6.75 -20.01
N LYS A 51 34.14 -5.89 -19.85
CA LYS A 51 34.12 -4.81 -18.85
C LYS A 51 32.99 -3.83 -19.11
N VAL A 52 32.87 -3.36 -20.35
CA VAL A 52 31.83 -2.39 -20.76
C VAL A 52 30.45 -3.00 -20.60
N LEU A 53 30.22 -4.23 -21.09
CA LEU A 53 28.93 -4.90 -20.97
C LEU A 53 28.51 -5.10 -19.51
N SER A 54 29.44 -5.51 -18.64
CA SER A 54 29.16 -5.78 -17.22
C SER A 54 28.73 -4.51 -16.46
N ILE A 55 29.13 -3.33 -16.93
CA ILE A 55 28.76 -2.04 -16.32
C ILE A 55 27.51 -1.46 -16.98
N LEU A 56 27.40 -1.55 -18.31
CA LEU A 56 26.33 -0.92 -19.09
C LEU A 56 24.99 -1.65 -18.96
N ILE A 57 25.01 -3.00 -18.94
CA ILE A 57 23.78 -3.81 -18.87
C ILE A 57 22.94 -3.48 -17.63
N PRO A 58 23.49 -3.48 -16.39
CA PRO A 58 22.71 -3.11 -15.20
C PRO A 58 22.09 -1.72 -15.29
N LEU A 59 22.78 -0.75 -15.88
CA LEU A 59 22.27 0.62 -16.02
C LEU A 59 21.09 0.70 -17.00
N ILE A 60 21.18 0.00 -18.13
CA ILE A 60 20.10 -0.04 -19.14
C ILE A 60 18.90 -0.81 -18.62
N VAL A 61 19.13 -1.95 -17.94
CA VAL A 61 18.07 -2.86 -17.49
C VAL A 61 17.41 -2.38 -16.19
N TYR A 62 17.98 -1.39 -15.49
CA TYR A 62 17.45 -0.88 -14.23
C TYR A 62 15.97 -0.45 -14.31
N PHE A 63 15.62 0.43 -15.24
CA PHE A 63 14.23 0.92 -15.37
C PHE A 63 13.24 -0.20 -15.72
N PRO A 64 13.49 -1.04 -16.75
CA PRO A 64 12.65 -2.20 -17.03
C PRO A 64 12.51 -3.17 -15.85
N ALA A 65 13.60 -3.46 -15.13
CA ALA A 65 13.59 -4.36 -13.99
C ALA A 65 12.77 -3.80 -12.82
N THR A 66 12.92 -2.51 -12.51
CA THR A 66 12.12 -1.83 -11.48
C THR A 66 10.64 -1.82 -11.85
N PHE A 67 10.29 -1.53 -13.11
CA PHE A 67 8.91 -1.59 -13.58
C PHE A 67 8.32 -2.99 -13.45
N LEU A 68 9.07 -4.02 -13.88
CA LEU A 68 8.66 -5.42 -13.76
C LEU A 68 8.48 -5.82 -12.29
N PHE A 69 9.41 -5.44 -11.41
CA PHE A 69 9.31 -5.67 -9.98
C PHE A 69 8.03 -5.05 -9.38
N LEU A 70 7.75 -3.78 -9.69
CA LEU A 70 6.53 -3.09 -9.24
C LEU A 70 5.25 -3.74 -9.76
N SER A 71 5.28 -4.28 -10.99
CA SER A 71 4.14 -4.99 -11.58
C SER A 71 3.91 -6.35 -10.90
N LEU A 72 4.97 -7.13 -10.66
CA LEU A 72 4.88 -8.45 -10.02
C LEU A 72 4.38 -8.36 -8.58
N TYR A 73 4.79 -7.32 -7.85
CA TYR A 73 4.32 -7.04 -6.49
C TYR A 73 2.98 -6.30 -6.43
N ASN A 74 2.27 -6.17 -7.56
CA ASN A 74 0.94 -5.58 -7.64
C ASN A 74 0.84 -4.12 -7.13
N TYR A 75 1.96 -3.41 -6.93
CA TYR A 75 1.96 -2.02 -6.47
C TYR A 75 1.18 -1.06 -7.37
N THR A 76 1.01 -1.45 -8.63
CA THR A 76 0.35 -0.69 -9.69
C THR A 76 -1.05 -1.17 -10.02
N ASN A 77 -1.56 -2.22 -9.36
CA ASN A 77 -2.91 -2.72 -9.63
C ASN A 77 -3.94 -1.63 -9.33
N PRO A 78 -4.88 -1.37 -10.26
CA PRO A 78 -5.85 -0.31 -10.08
C PRO A 78 -6.83 -0.67 -8.95
N LYS A 79 -7.05 0.29 -8.06
CA LYS A 79 -8.01 0.20 -6.96
C LYS A 79 -9.11 1.24 -7.14
N GLU A 80 -10.35 0.81 -7.13
CA GLU A 80 -11.52 1.68 -7.25
C GLU A 80 -12.25 1.80 -5.91
N PHE A 81 -12.30 3.01 -5.37
CA PHE A 81 -13.00 3.33 -4.13
C PHE A 81 -14.36 3.95 -4.48
N LEU A 82 -15.44 3.20 -4.26
CA LEU A 82 -16.81 3.62 -4.55
C LEU A 82 -17.46 4.19 -3.29
N ILE A 83 -17.70 5.49 -3.30
CA ILE A 83 -18.14 6.29 -2.16
C ILE A 83 -19.58 6.74 -2.41
N PRO A 84 -20.51 6.64 -1.44
CA PRO A 84 -21.88 7.12 -1.66
C PRO A 84 -21.91 8.60 -2.07
N GLU A 85 -22.72 8.96 -3.08
CA GLU A 85 -22.73 10.30 -3.69
C GLU A 85 -22.92 11.45 -2.72
N ASN A 86 -23.57 11.24 -1.57
CA ASN A 86 -23.83 12.26 -0.53
C ASN A 86 -22.91 12.15 0.69
N TYR A 87 -21.83 11.36 0.59
CA TYR A 87 -20.89 11.19 1.68
C TYR A 87 -19.90 12.37 1.77
N ALA A 88 -19.51 12.70 3.00
CA ALA A 88 -18.45 13.64 3.34
C ALA A 88 -17.90 13.23 4.72
N GLY A 89 -16.59 13.36 4.92
CA GLY A 89 -15.92 12.97 6.16
C GLY A 89 -15.07 11.69 6.03
N PRO A 90 -14.75 11.04 7.17
CA PRO A 90 -13.69 10.05 7.24
C PRO A 90 -14.13 8.70 6.69
N LEU A 91 -13.31 8.10 5.83
CA LEU A 91 -13.46 6.73 5.36
C LEU A 91 -12.40 5.86 6.00
N ARG A 92 -12.77 4.64 6.38
CA ARG A 92 -11.87 3.65 6.96
C ARG A 92 -12.02 2.29 6.34
N ILE A 93 -10.88 1.69 6.01
CA ILE A 93 -10.77 0.30 5.58
C ILE A 93 -10.15 -0.48 6.71
N ILE A 94 -10.81 -1.55 7.16
CA ILE A 94 -10.27 -2.52 8.11
C ILE A 94 -9.82 -3.75 7.34
N TYR A 95 -8.60 -4.21 7.60
CA TYR A 95 -7.99 -5.36 6.94
C TYR A 95 -7.88 -6.56 7.87
N GLU A 96 -7.65 -7.73 7.28
CA GLU A 96 -7.33 -8.98 7.98
C GLU A 96 -8.38 -9.45 9.00
N GLU A 97 -9.61 -8.93 8.89
CA GLU A 97 -10.70 -9.37 9.73
C GLU A 97 -11.36 -10.58 9.08
N GLU A 98 -11.25 -11.74 9.73
CA GLU A 98 -11.84 -12.98 9.22
C GLU A 98 -13.35 -12.82 8.86
N CYS A 99 -14.08 -11.99 9.59
CA CYS A 99 -15.51 -11.72 9.38
C CYS A 99 -15.80 -10.71 8.24
N GLY A 100 -14.77 -10.10 7.68
CA GLY A 100 -14.85 -9.13 6.61
C GLY A 100 -15.28 -9.72 5.27
N GLN A 101 -15.71 -8.85 4.36
CA GLN A 101 -16.00 -9.24 2.99
C GLN A 101 -14.71 -9.52 2.22
N LYS A 102 -14.77 -10.44 1.26
CA LYS A 102 -13.68 -10.64 0.31
C LYS A 102 -13.69 -9.50 -0.71
N LEU A 103 -12.51 -8.99 -1.05
CA LEU A 103 -12.37 -8.11 -2.20
C LEU A 103 -12.73 -8.89 -3.46
N PHE A 104 -13.45 -8.23 -4.36
CA PHE A 104 -13.72 -8.74 -5.69
C PHE A 104 -13.08 -7.81 -6.71
N LYS A 105 -12.76 -8.38 -7.87
CA LYS A 105 -12.23 -7.63 -9.02
C LYS A 105 -13.33 -7.39 -10.02
N GLU A 106 -13.44 -6.15 -10.49
CA GLU A 106 -14.32 -5.75 -11.59
C GLU A 106 -13.44 -5.14 -12.67
N ASN A 107 -13.47 -5.69 -13.89
CA ASN A 107 -12.66 -5.23 -15.02
C ASN A 107 -11.14 -5.12 -14.72
N GLY A 108 -10.62 -6.01 -13.87
CA GLY A 108 -9.21 -6.02 -13.46
C GLY A 108 -8.86 -5.07 -12.32
N SER A 109 -9.79 -4.21 -11.88
CA SER A 109 -9.62 -3.34 -10.71
C SER A 109 -10.15 -3.98 -9.44
N GLU A 110 -9.48 -3.78 -8.32
CA GLU A 110 -10.01 -4.15 -7.00
C GLU A 110 -11.02 -3.10 -6.54
N VAL A 111 -12.22 -3.52 -6.15
CA VAL A 111 -13.33 -2.61 -5.85
C VAL A 111 -13.61 -2.54 -4.35
N PHE A 112 -13.52 -1.32 -3.81
CA PHE A 112 -13.77 -0.98 -2.41
C PHE A 112 -15.08 -0.19 -2.32
N LYS A 113 -16.19 -0.86 -2.00
CA LYS A 113 -17.51 -0.21 -1.91
C LYS A 113 -17.82 0.22 -0.48
N PHE A 114 -17.82 1.53 -0.25
CA PHE A 114 -18.09 2.09 1.08
C PHE A 114 -19.59 2.12 1.42
N PRO A 115 -19.98 1.59 2.59
CA PRO A 115 -21.30 1.85 3.16
C PRO A 115 -21.44 3.29 3.64
N LYS A 116 -22.67 3.69 3.98
CA LYS A 116 -23.01 5.06 4.41
C LYS A 116 -22.33 5.51 5.70
N ASN A 117 -21.82 4.58 6.52
CA ASN A 117 -21.06 4.90 7.72
C ASN A 117 -19.56 5.14 7.43
N GLY A 118 -19.10 4.92 6.19
CA GLY A 118 -17.72 5.14 5.78
C GLY A 118 -16.73 4.04 6.18
N ILE A 119 -17.19 2.91 6.73
CA ILE A 119 -16.29 1.87 7.25
C ILE A 119 -16.53 0.55 6.52
N ILE A 120 -15.49 0.02 5.86
CA ILE A 120 -15.50 -1.32 5.27
C ILE A 120 -14.61 -2.26 6.09
N ILE A 121 -15.05 -3.51 6.22
CA ILE A 121 -14.25 -4.57 6.84
C ILE A 121 -13.93 -5.61 5.78
N LEU A 122 -12.65 -5.87 5.57
CA LEU A 122 -12.12 -6.81 4.59
C LEU A 122 -11.43 -7.97 5.29
N SER A 123 -11.57 -9.16 4.70
CA SER A 123 -10.78 -10.34 5.12
C SER A 123 -9.41 -10.42 4.44
N SER A 124 -9.11 -9.46 3.56
CA SER A 124 -7.88 -9.45 2.77
C SER A 124 -6.77 -8.76 3.56
N GLU A 125 -5.53 -9.14 3.26
CA GLU A 125 -4.35 -8.50 3.84
C GLU A 125 -4.26 -7.01 3.46
N PHE A 126 -3.56 -6.24 4.28
CA PHE A 126 -3.27 -4.85 3.96
C PHE A 126 -2.44 -4.77 2.67
N ASP A 127 -2.91 -3.98 1.71
CA ASP A 127 -2.21 -3.72 0.46
C ASP A 127 -1.88 -2.22 0.30
N GLY A 128 -0.58 -1.92 0.31
CA GLY A 128 -0.03 -0.57 0.13
C GLY A 128 0.10 -0.10 -1.33
N GLY A 129 -0.44 -0.82 -2.31
CA GLY A 129 -0.47 -0.39 -3.70
C GLY A 129 -1.11 0.99 -3.88
N ILE A 130 -0.55 1.80 -4.78
CA ILE A 130 -0.72 3.26 -4.81
C ILE A 130 -1.66 3.77 -5.92
N ASN A 131 -2.16 2.88 -6.79
CA ASN A 131 -2.96 3.25 -7.96
C ASN A 131 -4.45 3.41 -7.60
N HIS A 132 -4.77 4.44 -6.82
CA HIS A 132 -6.11 4.71 -6.33
C HIS A 132 -6.93 5.56 -7.29
N LYS A 133 -8.18 5.14 -7.53
CA LYS A 133 -9.21 5.91 -8.22
C LYS A 133 -10.44 6.00 -7.33
N TYR A 134 -10.95 7.20 -7.13
CA TYR A 134 -12.09 7.44 -6.25
C TYR A 134 -13.30 7.87 -7.09
N PHE A 135 -14.47 7.34 -6.75
CA PHE A 135 -15.71 7.65 -7.43
C PHE A 135 -16.83 7.87 -6.42
N PHE A 136 -17.65 8.89 -6.66
CA PHE A 136 -19.00 8.91 -6.11
C PHE A 136 -19.90 7.96 -6.88
N ILE A 137 -20.73 7.20 -6.17
CA ILE A 137 -21.74 6.31 -6.74
C ILE A 137 -23.14 6.74 -6.29
N ASP A 138 -24.02 6.95 -7.26
CA ASP A 138 -25.42 7.27 -7.00
C ASP A 138 -26.25 6.00 -6.68
N LYS A 139 -27.56 6.17 -6.46
CA LYS A 139 -28.46 5.03 -6.20
C LYS A 139 -28.66 4.12 -7.42
N ALA A 140 -28.45 4.63 -8.63
CA ALA A 140 -28.59 3.89 -9.89
C ALA A 140 -27.30 3.13 -10.27
N GLY A 141 -26.18 3.41 -9.57
CA GLY A 141 -24.87 2.81 -9.82
C GLY A 141 -23.95 3.64 -10.72
N ASN A 142 -24.34 4.87 -11.10
CA ASN A 142 -23.51 5.72 -11.94
C ASN A 142 -22.29 6.22 -11.16
N LYS A 143 -21.11 6.12 -11.77
CA LYS A 143 -19.82 6.52 -11.18
C LYS A 143 -19.45 7.93 -11.64
N LYS A 144 -19.19 8.84 -10.69
CA LYS A 144 -18.60 10.16 -10.92
C LYS A 144 -17.22 10.23 -10.28
N GLN A 145 -16.16 10.30 -11.09
CA GLN A 145 -14.79 10.32 -10.58
C GLN A 145 -14.52 11.57 -9.74
N ILE A 146 -13.77 11.40 -8.65
CA ILE A 146 -13.26 12.48 -7.82
C ILE A 146 -11.74 12.38 -7.69
N PRO A 147 -11.02 13.50 -7.73
CA PRO A 147 -9.57 13.52 -7.63
C PRO A 147 -9.09 13.16 -6.21
N GLN A 148 -7.90 12.58 -6.13
CA GLN A 148 -7.14 12.55 -4.88
C GLN A 148 -6.58 13.95 -4.62
N ALA A 149 -6.59 14.41 -3.37
CA ALA A 149 -5.90 15.62 -2.96
C ALA A 149 -4.38 15.43 -3.15
N ASN A 150 -3.72 16.43 -3.74
CA ASN A 150 -2.26 16.47 -3.77
C ASN A 150 -1.73 16.69 -2.36
N ILE A 151 -0.66 15.99 -2.01
CA ILE A 151 -0.01 16.06 -0.69
C ILE A 151 0.47 17.49 -0.40
N ASP A 152 0.85 18.24 -1.44
CA ASP A 152 1.41 19.59 -1.33
C ASP A 152 0.36 20.68 -1.09
N GLY A 153 -0.95 20.35 -1.04
CA GLY A 153 -2.04 21.26 -0.68
C GLY A 153 -2.30 22.43 -1.66
N GLN A 154 -1.47 22.61 -2.68
CA GLN A 154 -1.62 23.66 -3.68
C GLN A 154 -2.70 23.29 -4.72
N ASN A 155 -3.61 24.23 -4.99
CA ASN A 155 -4.69 24.09 -5.99
C ASN A 155 -5.62 22.87 -5.76
N LEU A 156 -6.07 22.69 -4.52
CA LEU A 156 -7.07 21.67 -4.19
C LEU A 156 -8.37 21.89 -4.99
N LYS A 157 -8.67 20.94 -5.88
CA LYS A 157 -9.95 20.86 -6.57
C LYS A 157 -10.92 20.11 -5.67
N PHE A 158 -12.09 20.68 -5.44
CA PHE A 158 -13.15 20.04 -4.68
C PHE A 158 -14.27 19.54 -5.59
N PRO A 159 -14.95 18.43 -5.25
CA PRO A 159 -14.66 17.52 -4.14
C PRO A 159 -13.37 16.70 -4.38
N ASN A 160 -12.72 16.24 -3.31
CA ASN A 160 -11.54 15.36 -3.40
C ASN A 160 -11.47 14.35 -2.24
N VAL A 161 -10.52 13.42 -2.34
CA VAL A 161 -10.18 12.47 -1.27
C VAL A 161 -8.75 12.70 -0.80
N SER A 162 -8.58 12.97 0.49
CA SER A 162 -7.27 13.02 1.16
C SER A 162 -6.92 11.67 1.75
N ILE A 163 -5.68 11.22 1.57
CA ILE A 163 -5.14 10.06 2.31
C ILE A 163 -4.66 10.58 3.67
N GLN A 164 -5.15 9.97 4.76
CA GLN A 164 -4.79 10.37 6.13
C GLN A 164 -3.70 9.48 6.71
N GLY A 165 -3.69 8.19 6.38
CA GLY A 165 -2.64 7.26 6.78
C GLY A 165 -3.12 5.83 6.99
N ALA A 166 -2.25 4.99 7.54
CA ALA A 166 -2.57 3.64 7.97
C ALA A 166 -2.04 3.41 9.38
N GLY A 167 -2.68 2.50 10.12
CA GLY A 167 -2.34 2.28 11.52
C GLY A 167 -2.93 1.01 12.11
N ILE A 168 -2.71 0.85 13.42
CA ILE A 168 -3.20 -0.28 14.21
C ILE A 168 -3.92 0.28 15.43
N MET A 169 -5.14 -0.19 15.66
CA MET A 169 -5.84 0.04 16.92
C MET A 169 -5.77 -1.22 17.79
N SER A 170 -5.52 -1.05 19.08
CA SER A 170 -5.44 -2.12 20.06
C SER A 170 -6.24 -1.68 21.28
N ASN A 171 -7.17 -2.52 21.74
CA ASN A 171 -8.11 -2.20 22.83
C ASN A 171 -8.90 -0.89 22.63
N GLY A 172 -9.24 -0.55 21.38
CA GLY A 172 -9.98 0.66 21.05
C GLY A 172 -9.13 1.95 20.97
N GLU A 173 -7.81 1.85 21.14
CA GLU A 173 -6.89 2.99 21.05
C GLU A 173 -5.93 2.83 19.87
N VAL A 174 -5.65 3.92 19.16
CA VAL A 174 -4.63 3.96 18.11
C VAL A 174 -3.25 3.87 18.76
N LYS A 175 -2.44 2.88 18.39
CA LYS A 175 -1.07 2.73 18.89
C LYS A 175 -0.03 3.01 17.80
N ILE A 176 0.95 3.85 18.11
CA ILE A 176 2.08 4.17 17.22
C ILE A 176 3.26 3.27 17.59
N GLY A 177 3.88 2.62 16.60
CA GLY A 177 5.11 1.83 16.79
C GLY A 177 4.91 0.41 17.33
N VAL A 178 3.71 -0.15 17.24
CA VAL A 178 3.44 -1.54 17.67
C VAL A 178 3.73 -2.50 16.51
N ASN A 179 4.59 -3.48 16.74
CA ASN A 179 4.78 -4.59 15.80
C ASN A 179 3.53 -5.46 15.79
N SER A 180 2.91 -5.58 14.62
CA SER A 180 1.55 -6.05 14.40
C SER A 180 1.32 -7.55 14.48
N ASN A 181 2.33 -8.35 14.78
CA ASN A 181 2.32 -9.77 14.41
C ASN A 181 1.71 -10.70 15.47
N ASP A 182 1.52 -10.26 16.71
CA ASP A 182 1.17 -11.18 17.80
C ASP A 182 -0.22 -11.00 18.44
N ASP A 183 -0.96 -9.93 18.14
CA ASP A 183 -2.27 -9.70 18.79
C ASP A 183 -3.43 -9.82 17.79
N LYS A 184 -4.16 -10.95 17.88
CA LYS A 184 -5.38 -11.23 17.08
C LYS A 184 -6.48 -10.19 17.29
N ASP A 185 -6.39 -9.43 18.38
CA ASP A 185 -7.39 -8.42 18.70
C ASP A 185 -7.12 -7.06 18.05
N ASN A 186 -5.93 -6.86 17.49
CA ASN A 186 -5.56 -5.62 16.81
C ASN A 186 -6.40 -5.39 15.55
N ILE A 187 -6.79 -4.14 15.33
CA ILE A 187 -7.54 -3.68 14.16
C ILE A 187 -6.57 -2.93 13.25
N LYS A 188 -6.23 -3.52 12.10
CA LYS A 188 -5.39 -2.88 11.08
C LYS A 188 -6.26 -2.05 10.15
N TYR A 189 -5.87 -0.80 9.90
CA TYR A 189 -6.72 0.10 9.12
C TYR A 189 -5.97 1.08 8.20
N SER A 190 -6.69 1.60 7.21
CA SER A 190 -6.34 2.78 6.40
C SER A 190 -7.43 3.82 6.46
N ASP A 191 -7.03 5.07 6.65
CA ASP A 191 -7.91 6.23 6.72
C ASP A 191 -7.76 7.15 5.52
N PHE A 192 -8.91 7.63 5.05
CA PHE A 192 -9.06 8.63 4.02
C PHE A 192 -10.09 9.66 4.49
N ASN A 193 -10.17 10.82 3.85
CA ASN A 193 -11.20 11.81 4.13
C ASN A 193 -11.79 12.36 2.83
N VAL A 194 -13.11 12.38 2.72
CA VAL A 194 -13.83 12.93 1.58
C VAL A 194 -14.16 14.39 1.87
N ASN A 195 -13.53 15.28 1.10
CA ASN A 195 -13.68 16.73 1.23
C ASN A 195 -14.62 17.27 0.17
N ARG A 196 -15.67 18.00 0.58
CA ARG A 196 -16.69 18.56 -0.32
C ARG A 196 -16.35 19.93 -0.86
N ASN A 197 -15.97 20.84 0.04
CA ASN A 197 -15.84 22.27 -0.22
C ASN A 197 -14.57 22.85 0.43
N ASN A 198 -14.13 22.24 1.52
CA ASN A 198 -12.95 22.59 2.30
C ASN A 198 -12.27 21.30 2.77
N VAL A 199 -11.00 21.41 3.16
CA VAL A 199 -10.36 20.37 3.97
C VAL A 199 -10.77 20.64 5.41
N ASP A 200 -11.39 19.66 6.05
CA ASP A 200 -11.75 19.75 7.46
C ASP A 200 -10.45 19.78 8.30
N ASP A 201 -10.33 20.76 9.20
CA ASP A 201 -9.28 20.75 10.20
C ASP A 201 -9.37 19.49 11.06
N PHE A 202 -8.22 18.97 11.46
CA PHE A 202 -8.18 17.80 12.33
C PHE A 202 -8.93 18.07 13.63
N ASN A 203 -9.99 17.29 13.87
CA ASN A 203 -10.81 17.40 15.07
C ASN A 203 -10.74 16.11 15.87
N TYR A 204 -10.04 16.19 17.00
CA TYR A 204 -9.81 15.07 17.89
C TYR A 204 -11.10 14.38 18.37
N LYS A 205 -12.17 15.14 18.66
CA LYS A 205 -13.46 14.56 19.09
C LYS A 205 -14.18 13.82 17.96
N LYS A 206 -14.13 14.36 16.73
CA LYS A 206 -14.67 13.66 15.55
C LYS A 206 -13.90 12.34 15.34
N GLN A 207 -12.58 12.38 15.45
CA GLN A 207 -11.74 11.19 15.31
C GLN A 207 -12.06 10.12 16.37
N GLN A 208 -12.14 10.49 17.65
CA GLN A 208 -12.53 9.56 18.72
C GLN A 208 -13.91 8.93 18.49
N THR A 209 -14.87 9.71 18.00
CA THR A 209 -16.21 9.21 17.70
C THR A 209 -16.16 8.16 16.58
N PHE A 210 -15.35 8.40 15.56
CA PHE A 210 -15.15 7.48 14.45
C PHE A 210 -14.37 6.22 14.86
N ASP A 211 -13.38 6.35 15.74
CA ASP A 211 -12.64 5.23 16.34
C ASP A 211 -13.55 4.34 17.21
N SER A 212 -14.43 4.95 18.00
CA SER A 212 -15.45 4.23 18.79
C SER A 212 -16.43 3.48 17.88
N LEU A 213 -16.94 4.14 16.83
CA LEU A 213 -17.81 3.51 15.84
C LEU A 213 -17.12 2.33 15.13
N THR A 214 -15.85 2.50 14.76
CA THR A 214 -15.03 1.44 14.15
C THR A 214 -14.98 0.22 15.05
N THR A 215 -14.59 0.43 16.31
CA THR A 215 -14.44 -0.62 17.31
C THR A 215 -15.76 -1.38 17.52
N ALA A 216 -16.88 -0.66 17.62
CA ALA A 216 -18.20 -1.26 17.76
C ALA A 216 -18.58 -2.13 16.53
N ILE A 217 -18.29 -1.67 15.31
CA ILE A 217 -18.59 -2.40 14.08
C ILE A 217 -17.72 -3.66 13.95
N VAL A 218 -16.42 -3.57 14.26
CA VAL A 218 -15.52 -4.72 14.24
C VAL A 218 -15.92 -5.76 15.28
N PHE A 219 -16.21 -5.36 16.53
CA PHE A 219 -16.66 -6.30 17.56
C PHE A 219 -17.98 -6.97 17.18
N LYS A 220 -18.93 -6.24 16.60
CA LYS A 220 -20.17 -6.83 16.09
C LYS A 220 -19.90 -7.85 14.98
N CYS A 221 -18.97 -7.54 14.08
CA CYS A 221 -18.55 -8.43 12.99
C CYS A 221 -17.94 -9.73 13.53
N ARG A 222 -16.97 -9.63 14.45
CA ARG A 222 -16.33 -10.78 15.11
C ARG A 222 -17.34 -11.64 15.87
N LYS A 223 -18.25 -11.02 16.65
CA LYS A 223 -19.32 -11.72 17.39
C LYS A 223 -20.25 -12.50 16.48
N ASN A 224 -20.73 -11.89 15.39
CA ASN A 224 -21.63 -12.55 14.44
C ASN A 224 -20.98 -13.80 13.83
N ARG A 225 -19.69 -13.75 13.48
CA ARG A 225 -18.96 -14.91 12.95
C ARG A 225 -18.89 -16.07 13.94
N ILE A 226 -18.65 -15.80 15.22
CA ILE A 226 -18.63 -16.83 16.27
C ILE A 226 -19.99 -17.54 16.35
N LEU A 227 -21.08 -16.78 16.34
CA LEU A 227 -22.45 -17.33 16.35
C LEU A 227 -22.73 -18.20 15.10
N TYR A 228 -22.27 -17.77 13.92
CA TYR A 228 -22.39 -18.58 12.70
C TYR A 228 -21.57 -19.88 12.76
N LYS A 229 -20.34 -19.85 13.29
CA LYS A 229 -19.51 -21.05 13.49
C LYS A 229 -20.16 -22.04 14.47
N GLN A 230 -20.77 -21.55 15.55
CA GLN A 230 -21.48 -22.39 16.53
C GLN A 230 -22.75 -23.03 15.94
N LYS A 231 -23.46 -22.32 15.05
CA LYS A 231 -24.69 -22.83 14.41
C LYS A 231 -24.44 -23.78 13.24
N SER A 232 -23.29 -23.68 12.58
CA SER A 232 -22.90 -24.51 11.43
C SER A 232 -22.19 -25.81 11.82
N ASN A 233 -21.84 -25.97 13.10
CA ASN A 233 -21.29 -27.20 13.65
C ASN A 233 -22.10 -27.61 14.90
N PRO A 234 -23.39 -27.96 14.76
CA PRO A 234 -24.13 -28.56 15.85
C PRO A 234 -23.55 -29.96 16.07
N ASN A 235 -23.02 -30.21 17.26
CA ASN A 235 -22.71 -31.58 17.71
C ASN A 235 -23.90 -32.52 17.48
#